data_AF-A0A166MZU8-F1
#
_entry.id   AF-A0A166MZU8-F1
#
_cell.length_a   1.000
_cell.length_b   1.000
_cell.length_c   1.000
_cell.angle_alpha   90.00
_cell.angle_beta   90.00
_cell.angle_gamma   90.00
#
_symmetry.space_group_name_H-M   'P 1'
#
loop_
_entity.id
_entity.type
_entity.pdbx_description
1 polymer ?
#
loop_
_entity_poly.entity_id
_entity_poly.type
_entity_poly.pdbx_seq_one_letter_code
_entity_poly.pdbx_strand_id
1 'polypeptide(L)'
;MASPLDVQELVGDETAEARAWLRNIKKYIAAQTVNTPATRLDSAAAALFGVHIAEGSTAQTWFNGLTVAQRTSYANLTREFDTRWPPIPATPTPLRQILEEFDGYVLTAGDIGQRIPTGHGNATDWAHKVFAQRLLTLGTRTTLPDAALVMRAMDKHIPPAVRELMQPHASRSWRDCAASLPVPGPAPSAGS
;
A
#
# COMPACT_ATOMS: atom_id res chain seq x y z
N MET A 1 -26.36 -3.80 -7.80
CA MET A 1 -25.35 -4.25 -6.82
C MET A 1 -24.31 -5.06 -7.60
N ALA A 2 -23.11 -4.52 -7.80
CA ALA A 2 -22.03 -5.24 -8.48
C ALA A 2 -21.38 -6.23 -7.51
N SER A 3 -21.16 -7.46 -7.94
CA SER A 3 -20.50 -8.50 -7.14
C SER A 3 -19.08 -8.04 -6.74
N PRO A 4 -18.63 -8.28 -5.51
CA PRO A 4 -17.33 -7.80 -4.99
C PRO A 4 -16.08 -8.43 -5.67
N LEU A 5 -16.26 -9.19 -6.75
CA LEU A 5 -15.20 -9.88 -7.49
C LEU A 5 -15.42 -9.81 -9.01
N ASP A 6 -16.02 -8.73 -9.50
CA ASP A 6 -16.12 -8.51 -10.95
C ASP A 6 -14.75 -8.09 -11.49
N VAL A 7 -13.97 -9.08 -11.94
CA VAL A 7 -12.68 -8.83 -12.59
C VAL A 7 -12.98 -8.52 -14.05
N GLN A 8 -12.82 -7.25 -14.41
CA GLN A 8 -12.89 -6.81 -15.80
C GLN A 8 -12.00 -7.68 -16.69
N GLU A 9 -12.49 -8.04 -17.87
CA GLU A 9 -11.73 -8.83 -18.83
C GLU A 9 -10.56 -8.02 -19.42
N LEU A 10 -9.49 -8.72 -19.79
CA LEU A 10 -8.33 -8.10 -20.45
C LEU A 10 -8.62 -7.84 -21.92
N VAL A 11 -8.63 -6.57 -22.34
CA VAL A 11 -8.66 -6.19 -23.75
C VAL A 11 -7.24 -6.13 -24.33
N GLY A 12 -6.32 -5.51 -23.59
CA GLY A 12 -4.89 -5.55 -23.87
C GLY A 12 -4.39 -4.51 -24.88
N ASP A 13 -5.14 -3.43 -25.09
CA ASP A 13 -4.76 -2.34 -25.99
C ASP A 13 -3.71 -1.41 -25.36
N GLU A 14 -3.75 -1.23 -24.04
CA GLU A 14 -2.80 -0.40 -23.31
C GLU A 14 -2.00 -1.18 -22.25
N THR A 15 -0.70 -0.92 -22.14
CA THR A 15 0.16 -1.52 -21.11
C THR A 15 -0.28 -1.16 -19.69
N ALA A 16 -0.74 0.07 -19.45
CA ALA A 16 -1.18 0.51 -18.13
C ALA A 16 -2.45 -0.24 -17.67
N GLU A 17 -3.42 -0.40 -18.57
CA GLU A 17 -4.63 -1.19 -18.36
C GLU A 17 -4.28 -2.65 -18.10
N ALA A 18 -3.49 -3.28 -18.98
CA ALA A 18 -3.06 -4.67 -18.82
C ALA A 18 -2.35 -4.89 -17.47
N ARG A 19 -1.53 -3.93 -17.04
CA ARG A 19 -0.86 -3.99 -15.73
C ARG A 19 -1.82 -3.83 -14.55
N ALA A 20 -2.83 -2.98 -14.67
CA ALA A 20 -3.89 -2.88 -13.67
C ALA A 20 -4.69 -4.19 -13.59
N TRP A 21 -5.06 -4.74 -14.74
CA TRP A 21 -5.74 -6.02 -14.85
C TRP A 21 -4.94 -7.15 -14.19
N LEU A 22 -3.65 -7.28 -14.48
CA LEU A 22 -2.79 -8.32 -13.89
C LEU A 22 -2.76 -8.25 -12.35
N ARG A 23 -2.79 -7.05 -11.77
CA ARG A 23 -2.85 -6.88 -10.30
C ARG A 23 -4.19 -7.34 -9.73
N ASN A 24 -5.28 -7.09 -10.43
CA ASN A 24 -6.62 -7.46 -9.99
C ASN A 24 -6.85 -8.96 -10.13
N ILE A 25 -6.51 -9.54 -11.29
CA ILE A 25 -6.66 -10.98 -11.52
C ILE A 25 -5.77 -11.80 -10.57
N LYS A 26 -4.59 -11.32 -10.18
CA LYS A 26 -3.74 -11.98 -9.17
C LYS A 26 -4.45 -12.12 -7.82
N LYS A 27 -5.13 -11.06 -7.36
CA LYS A 27 -5.90 -11.09 -6.11
C LYS A 27 -7.08 -12.05 -6.21
N TYR A 28 -7.76 -12.03 -7.35
CA TYR A 28 -8.89 -12.92 -7.62
C TYR A 28 -8.45 -14.39 -7.67
N ILE A 29 -7.42 -14.72 -8.44
CA ILE A 29 -6.84 -16.07 -8.52
C ILE A 29 -6.46 -16.54 -7.12
N ALA A 30 -5.74 -15.74 -6.34
CA ALA A 30 -5.35 -16.10 -4.98
C ALA A 30 -6.56 -16.41 -4.08
N ALA A 31 -7.65 -15.65 -4.20
CA ALA A 31 -8.89 -15.90 -3.47
C ALA A 31 -9.58 -17.20 -3.93
N GLN A 32 -9.65 -17.44 -5.25
CA GLN A 32 -10.30 -18.63 -5.82
C GLN A 32 -9.50 -19.92 -5.58
N THR A 33 -8.17 -19.82 -5.48
CA THR A 33 -7.30 -20.99 -5.33
C THR A 33 -6.91 -21.30 -3.89
N VAL A 34 -7.49 -20.62 -2.89
CA VAL A 34 -7.10 -20.75 -1.48
C VAL A 34 -7.15 -22.20 -0.96
N ASN A 35 -8.10 -23.00 -1.45
CA ASN A 35 -8.26 -24.42 -1.08
C ASN A 35 -7.75 -25.39 -2.15
N THR A 36 -7.03 -24.90 -3.15
CA THR A 36 -6.52 -25.73 -4.25
C THR A 36 -5.23 -26.44 -3.82
N PRO A 37 -5.11 -27.77 -4.02
CA PRO A 37 -3.86 -28.48 -3.74
C PRO A 37 -2.69 -27.89 -4.53
N ALA A 38 -1.50 -27.82 -3.92
CA ALA A 38 -0.31 -27.24 -4.55
C ALA A 38 0.02 -27.85 -5.92
N THR A 39 -0.25 -29.14 -6.12
CA THR A 39 -0.03 -29.86 -7.38
C THR A 39 -0.93 -29.41 -8.53
N ARG A 40 -2.04 -28.72 -8.24
CA ARG A 40 -2.99 -28.17 -9.24
C ARG A 40 -3.03 -26.65 -9.27
N LEU A 41 -2.30 -25.99 -8.37
CA LEU A 41 -2.37 -24.55 -8.20
C LEU A 41 -1.97 -23.80 -9.49
N ASP A 42 -0.87 -24.20 -10.11
CA ASP A 42 -0.34 -23.54 -11.32
C ASP A 42 -1.30 -23.68 -12.50
N SER A 43 -1.84 -24.88 -12.73
CA SER A 43 -2.78 -25.12 -13.84
C SER A 43 -4.16 -24.49 -13.60
N ALA A 44 -4.64 -24.49 -12.35
CA ALA A 44 -5.88 -23.79 -11.99
C ALA A 44 -5.75 -22.28 -12.16
N ALA A 45 -4.62 -21.70 -11.74
CA ALA A 45 -4.33 -20.28 -11.94
C ALA A 45 -4.23 -19.92 -13.43
N ALA A 46 -3.60 -20.78 -14.24
CA ALA A 46 -3.51 -20.59 -15.68
C ALA A 46 -4.89 -20.64 -16.37
N ALA A 47 -5.77 -21.56 -15.96
CA ALA A 47 -7.12 -21.65 -16.48
C ALA A 47 -7.93 -20.40 -16.12
N LEU A 48 -7.88 -19.94 -14.87
CA LEU A 48 -8.54 -18.71 -14.43
C LEU A 48 -8.02 -17.49 -15.20
N PHE A 49 -6.72 -17.39 -15.42
CA PHE A 49 -6.13 -16.31 -16.21
C PHE A 49 -6.75 -16.24 -17.62
N GLY A 50 -6.85 -17.39 -18.31
CA GLY A 50 -7.41 -17.46 -19.66
C GLY A 50 -8.89 -17.12 -19.76
N VAL A 51 -9.69 -17.46 -18.74
CA VAL A 51 -11.14 -17.15 -18.69
C VAL A 51 -11.41 -15.65 -18.61
N HIS A 52 -10.48 -14.87 -18.08
CA HIS A 52 -10.64 -13.41 -17.93
C HIS A 52 -10.01 -12.60 -19.07
N ILE A 53 -9.86 -13.20 -20.26
CA ILE A 53 -9.42 -12.53 -21.48
C ILE A 53 -10.65 -12.20 -22.32
N ALA A 54 -10.77 -10.95 -22.76
CA ALA A 54 -11.94 -10.50 -23.49
C ALA A 54 -11.99 -11.13 -24.89
N GLU A 55 -13.13 -11.68 -25.28
CA GLU A 55 -13.30 -12.29 -26.60
C GLU A 55 -13.10 -11.25 -27.73
N GLY A 56 -12.46 -11.67 -28.82
CA GLY A 56 -12.19 -10.81 -29.98
C GLY A 56 -11.14 -9.70 -29.75
N SER A 57 -10.52 -9.65 -28.57
CA SER A 57 -9.56 -8.60 -28.21
C SER A 57 -8.13 -8.82 -28.73
N THR A 58 -7.32 -7.77 -28.61
CA THR A 58 -5.86 -7.85 -28.81
C THR A 58 -5.23 -8.89 -27.89
N ALA A 59 -5.69 -8.98 -26.64
CA ALA A 59 -5.22 -9.95 -25.68
C ALA A 59 -5.61 -11.39 -26.04
N GLN A 60 -6.82 -11.62 -26.56
CA GLN A 60 -7.23 -12.94 -27.06
C GLN A 60 -6.32 -13.40 -28.20
N THR A 61 -6.02 -12.51 -29.14
CA THR A 61 -5.12 -12.79 -30.27
C THR A 61 -3.72 -13.18 -29.78
N TRP A 62 -3.18 -12.42 -28.82
CA TRP A 62 -1.90 -12.74 -28.18
C TRP A 62 -1.93 -14.09 -27.47
N PHE A 63 -2.95 -14.33 -26.63
CA PHE A 63 -3.08 -15.54 -25.84
C PHE A 63 -3.22 -16.79 -26.73
N ASN A 64 -3.98 -16.70 -27.80
CA ASN A 64 -4.15 -17.77 -28.78
C ASN A 64 -2.84 -18.07 -29.55
N GLY A 65 -1.97 -17.07 -29.70
CA GLY A 65 -0.64 -17.22 -30.30
C GLY A 65 0.38 -17.96 -29.42
N LEU A 66 0.07 -18.20 -28.13
CA LEU A 66 0.95 -18.92 -27.22
C LEU A 66 0.89 -20.43 -27.45
N THR A 67 2.04 -21.09 -27.25
CA THR A 67 2.12 -22.55 -27.24
C THR A 67 1.29 -23.14 -26.08
N VAL A 68 0.94 -24.43 -26.18
CA VAL A 68 0.21 -25.14 -25.12
C VAL A 68 0.99 -25.06 -23.79
N ALA A 69 2.30 -25.32 -23.82
CA ALA A 69 3.16 -25.27 -22.64
C ALA A 69 3.22 -23.87 -21.99
N GLN A 70 3.10 -22.81 -22.79
CA GLN A 70 3.02 -21.44 -22.28
C GLN A 70 1.65 -21.15 -21.65
N ARG A 71 0.56 -21.71 -22.18
CA ARG A 71 -0.81 -21.48 -21.67
C ARG A 71 -1.19 -22.30 -20.46
N THR A 72 -0.59 -23.48 -20.27
CA THR A 72 -0.97 -24.39 -19.17
C THR A 72 -0.23 -24.11 -17.86
N SER A 73 0.74 -23.19 -17.87
CA SER A 73 1.48 -22.81 -16.67
C SER A 73 1.34 -21.32 -16.40
N TYR A 74 0.91 -20.98 -15.19
CA TYR A 74 0.68 -19.60 -14.79
C TYR A 74 1.99 -18.83 -14.68
N ALA A 75 3.07 -19.50 -14.28
CA ALA A 75 4.42 -18.94 -14.29
C ALA A 75 4.86 -18.56 -15.72
N ASN A 76 4.65 -19.44 -16.70
CA ASN A 76 4.98 -19.15 -18.10
C ASN A 76 4.09 -18.03 -18.65
N LEU A 77 2.78 -18.07 -18.39
CA LEU A 77 1.85 -17.01 -18.80
C LEU A 77 2.27 -15.65 -18.27
N THR A 78 2.65 -15.55 -17.00
CA THR A 78 3.10 -14.29 -16.40
C THR A 78 4.36 -13.78 -17.08
N ARG A 79 5.29 -14.66 -17.44
CA ARG A 79 6.51 -14.27 -18.17
C ARG A 79 6.21 -13.77 -19.57
N GLU A 80 5.38 -14.47 -20.33
CA GLU A 80 4.98 -14.03 -21.68
C GLU A 80 4.17 -12.73 -21.62
N PHE A 81 3.33 -12.58 -20.59
CA PHE A 81 2.60 -11.35 -20.33
C PHE A 81 3.57 -10.19 -20.07
N ASP A 82 4.61 -10.42 -19.26
CA ASP A 82 5.62 -9.40 -18.97
C ASP A 82 6.41 -8.98 -20.22
N THR A 83 6.63 -9.90 -21.17
CA THR A 83 7.20 -9.57 -22.48
C THR A 83 6.25 -8.71 -23.32
N ARG A 84 4.95 -9.02 -23.34
CA ARG A 84 3.96 -8.32 -24.17
C ARG A 84 3.58 -6.94 -23.63
N TRP A 85 3.36 -6.84 -22.33
CA TRP A 85 3.01 -5.59 -21.63
C TRP A 85 4.03 -5.36 -20.51
N PRO A 86 5.19 -4.70 -20.76
CA PRO A 86 6.27 -4.57 -19.79
C PRO A 86 5.87 -3.94 -18.44
N PRO A 87 6.60 -4.23 -17.34
CA PRO A 87 6.31 -3.61 -16.05
C PRO A 87 6.54 -2.10 -16.17
N ILE A 88 5.57 -1.31 -15.74
CA ILE A 88 5.78 0.13 -15.63
C ILE A 88 6.74 0.33 -14.45
N PRO A 89 7.96 0.85 -14.67
CA PRO A 89 8.88 1.11 -13.58
C PRO A 89 8.21 2.08 -12.62
N ALA A 90 8.20 1.73 -11.33
CA ALA A 90 7.78 2.66 -10.30
C ALA A 90 8.74 3.84 -10.37
N THR A 91 8.29 5.00 -10.87
CA THR A 91 9.08 6.22 -10.78
C THR A 91 9.28 6.49 -9.29
N PRO A 92 10.52 6.38 -8.76
CA PRO A 92 10.73 6.65 -7.36
C PRO A 92 10.31 8.10 -7.11
N THR A 93 9.46 8.32 -6.11
CA THR A 93 9.10 9.66 -5.67
C THR A 93 10.42 10.41 -5.41
N PRO A 94 10.69 11.53 -6.09
CA PRO A 94 11.95 12.24 -5.89
C PRO A 94 12.07 12.63 -4.42
N LEU A 95 13.28 12.51 -3.86
CA LEU A 95 13.54 12.79 -2.43
C LEU A 95 12.98 14.15 -2.03
N ARG A 96 13.08 15.15 -2.91
CA ARG A 96 12.49 16.48 -2.71
C ARG A 96 11.00 16.42 -2.39
N GLN A 97 10.21 15.68 -3.17
CA GLN A 97 8.77 15.57 -2.96
C GLN A 97 8.44 14.78 -1.67
N ILE A 98 9.26 13.79 -1.31
CA ILE A 98 9.13 13.09 -0.02
C ILE A 98 9.41 14.06 1.13
N LEU A 99 10.41 14.93 1.00
CA LEU A 99 10.74 15.95 2.00
C LEU A 99 9.68 17.06 2.08
N GLU A 100 9.07 17.44 0.96
CA GLU A 100 7.94 18.38 0.94
C GLU A 100 6.71 17.77 1.62
N GLU A 101 6.40 16.48 1.37
CA GLU A 101 5.33 15.76 2.07
C GLU A 101 5.64 15.60 3.57
N PHE A 102 6.90 15.29 3.91
CA PHE A 102 7.37 15.23 5.29
C PHE A 102 7.19 16.58 5.98
N ASP A 103 7.70 17.67 5.39
CA ASP A 103 7.65 19.04 5.91
C ASP A 103 6.22 19.59 6.04
N GLY A 104 5.32 19.22 5.14
CA GLY A 104 3.92 19.65 5.17
C GLY A 104 3.07 18.92 6.22
N TYR A 105 3.55 17.80 6.76
CA TYR A 105 2.78 16.99 7.70
C TYR A 105 3.05 17.43 9.14
N VAL A 106 2.26 18.39 9.63
CA VAL A 106 2.38 19.01 10.95
C VAL A 106 1.22 18.62 11.84
N LEU A 107 1.50 18.22 13.08
CA LEU A 107 0.46 18.01 14.10
C LEU A 107 0.14 19.35 14.75
N THR A 108 -1.12 19.77 14.75
CA THR A 108 -1.51 20.99 15.46
C THR A 108 -1.95 20.67 16.88
N ALA A 109 -1.94 21.67 17.77
CA ALA A 109 -2.42 21.49 19.13
C ALA A 109 -3.92 21.10 19.19
N GLY A 110 -4.71 21.58 18.23
CA GLY A 110 -6.14 21.27 18.12
C GLY A 110 -6.43 19.83 17.69
N ASP A 111 -5.48 19.17 17.00
CA ASP A 111 -5.62 17.78 16.57
C ASP A 111 -5.39 16.79 17.73
N ILE A 112 -4.70 17.24 18.79
CA ILE A 112 -4.40 16.40 19.96
C ILE A 112 -5.71 16.05 20.66
N GLY A 113 -5.94 14.75 20.85
CA GLY A 113 -7.19 14.26 21.44
C GLY A 113 -8.38 14.25 20.46
N GLN A 114 -8.16 14.46 19.16
CA GLN A 114 -9.18 14.18 18.15
C GLN A 114 -9.05 12.75 17.63
N ARG A 115 -10.18 12.13 17.29
CA ARG A 115 -10.23 10.88 16.54
C ARG A 115 -10.48 11.20 15.08
N ILE A 116 -9.55 10.79 14.21
CA ILE A 116 -9.63 11.01 12.77
C ILE A 116 -9.75 9.67 12.03
N PRO A 117 -10.34 9.65 10.83
CA PRO A 117 -10.34 8.48 9.98
C PRO A 117 -8.91 8.06 9.61
N THR A 118 -8.62 6.77 9.66
CA THR A 118 -7.29 6.24 9.31
C THR A 118 -7.09 6.08 7.80
N GLY A 119 -8.14 6.28 7.00
CA GLY A 119 -8.14 6.00 5.55
C GLY A 119 -8.31 4.51 5.21
N HIS A 120 -8.44 3.63 6.21
CA HIS A 120 -8.71 2.21 6.03
C HIS A 120 -10.15 1.88 6.44
N GLY A 121 -11.07 1.89 5.48
CA GLY A 121 -12.49 1.65 5.71
C GLY A 121 -13.10 2.69 6.68
N ASN A 122 -13.92 2.23 7.62
CA ASN A 122 -14.58 3.07 8.63
C ASN A 122 -13.77 3.19 9.94
N ALA A 123 -12.49 2.80 9.95
CA ALA A 123 -11.68 2.84 11.15
C ALA A 123 -11.28 4.28 11.50
N THR A 124 -11.42 4.62 12.78
CA THR A 124 -10.90 5.88 13.36
C THR A 124 -9.81 5.57 14.37
N ASP A 125 -8.83 6.45 14.47
CA ASP A 125 -7.78 6.40 15.49
C ASP A 125 -7.42 7.82 15.94
N TRP A 126 -6.66 7.94 17.02
CA TRP A 126 -6.27 9.26 17.51
C TRP A 126 -5.33 9.96 16.53
N ALA A 127 -5.55 11.26 16.30
CA ALA A 127 -4.81 12.03 15.31
C ALA A 127 -3.29 11.97 15.52
N HIS A 128 -2.82 12.06 16.76
CA HIS A 128 -1.39 11.94 17.08
C HIS A 128 -0.80 10.57 16.71
N LYS A 129 -1.58 9.48 16.81
CA LYS A 129 -1.13 8.13 16.47
C LYS A 129 -1.08 7.92 14.96
N VAL A 130 -2.12 8.35 14.25
CA VAL A 130 -2.13 8.38 12.78
C VAL A 130 -0.98 9.24 12.27
N PHE A 131 -0.76 10.37 12.94
CA PHE A 131 0.33 11.28 12.65
C PHE A 131 1.70 10.61 12.79
N ALA A 132 1.98 9.99 13.95
CA ALA A 132 3.24 9.27 14.16
C ALA A 132 3.50 8.19 13.12
N GLN A 133 2.48 7.39 12.78
CA GLN A 133 2.62 6.31 11.79
C GLN A 133 2.96 6.86 10.41
N ARG A 134 2.31 7.96 10.02
CA ARG A 134 2.55 8.57 8.71
C ARG A 134 3.89 9.29 8.66
N LEU A 135 4.25 10.01 9.72
CA LEU A 135 5.56 10.63 9.85
C LEU A 135 6.66 9.56 9.80
N LEU A 136 6.53 8.46 10.56
CA LEU A 136 7.44 7.31 10.52
C LEU A 136 7.61 6.78 9.09
N THR A 137 6.50 6.53 8.40
CA THR A 137 6.47 6.05 7.01
C THR A 137 7.25 6.99 6.08
N LEU A 138 6.99 8.29 6.17
CA LEU A 138 7.67 9.30 5.36
C LEU A 138 9.17 9.36 5.67
N GLY A 139 9.55 9.34 6.95
CA GLY A 139 10.95 9.32 7.37
C GLY A 139 11.71 8.10 6.86
N THR A 140 11.12 6.90 6.91
CA THR A 140 11.74 5.68 6.36
C THR A 140 11.92 5.71 4.84
N ARG A 141 11.14 6.53 4.13
CA ARG A 141 11.30 6.77 2.69
C ARG A 141 12.40 7.80 2.39
N THR A 142 12.83 8.57 3.38
CA THR A 142 13.99 9.44 3.23
C THR A 142 15.25 8.64 3.52
N THR A 143 16.31 8.81 2.73
CA THR A 143 17.63 8.22 3.01
C THR A 143 18.39 9.04 4.07
N LEU A 144 17.69 9.82 4.89
CA LEU A 144 18.30 10.71 5.88
C LEU A 144 18.65 9.93 7.16
N PRO A 145 19.70 10.34 7.88
CA PRO A 145 20.01 9.78 9.19
C PRO A 145 18.88 10.05 10.20
N ASP A 146 18.62 9.08 11.09
CA ASP A 146 17.64 9.19 12.17
C ASP A 146 17.75 10.51 12.96
N ALA A 147 18.98 10.93 13.28
CA ALA A 147 19.21 12.18 14.01
C ALA A 147 18.65 13.41 13.27
N ALA A 148 18.79 13.47 11.94
CA ALA A 148 18.27 14.56 11.14
C ALA A 148 16.74 14.56 11.08
N LEU A 149 16.13 13.38 11.01
CA LEU A 149 14.67 13.21 11.04
C LEU A 149 14.07 13.61 12.38
N VAL A 150 14.69 13.18 13.48
CA VAL A 150 14.25 13.53 14.84
C VAL A 150 14.36 15.04 15.07
N MET A 151 15.49 15.66 14.70
CA MET A 151 15.65 17.11 14.82
C MET A 151 14.60 17.87 14.01
N ARG A 152 14.37 17.47 12.76
CA ARG A 152 13.39 18.12 11.88
C ARG A 152 11.98 17.97 12.44
N ALA A 153 11.60 16.77 12.87
CA ALA A 153 10.33 16.48 13.53
C ALA A 153 10.09 17.34 14.78
N MET A 154 11.08 17.40 15.66
CA MET A 154 11.00 18.19 16.90
C MET A 154 11.00 19.70 16.63
N ASP A 155 11.57 20.17 15.54
CA ASP A 155 11.59 21.61 15.24
C ASP A 155 10.29 22.08 14.55
N LYS A 156 9.78 21.29 13.59
CA LYS A 156 8.73 21.75 12.66
C LYS A 156 7.38 21.03 12.78
N HIS A 157 7.36 19.81 13.30
CA HIS A 157 6.22 18.90 13.15
C HIS A 157 5.41 18.69 14.42
N ILE A 158 6.05 18.90 15.58
CA ILE A 158 5.48 18.59 16.89
C ILE A 158 5.30 19.89 17.68
N PRO A 159 4.09 20.19 18.18
CA PRO A 159 3.85 21.38 18.98
C PRO A 159 4.72 21.44 20.24
N PRO A 160 5.16 22.63 20.69
CA PRO A 160 5.95 22.81 21.91
C PRO A 160 5.42 22.05 23.13
N ALA A 161 4.11 22.13 23.39
CA ALA A 161 3.47 21.45 24.52
C ALA A 161 3.59 19.92 24.46
N VAL A 162 3.63 19.33 23.27
CA VAL A 162 3.82 17.88 23.10
C VAL A 162 5.29 17.51 23.28
N ARG A 163 6.21 18.35 22.80
CA ARG A 163 7.66 18.12 22.96
C ARG A 163 8.06 18.04 24.43
N GLU A 164 7.49 18.89 25.28
CA GLU A 164 7.71 18.86 26.72
C GLU A 164 7.25 17.53 27.35
N LEU A 165 6.12 16.99 26.90
CA LEU A 165 5.61 15.68 27.36
C LEU A 165 6.45 14.50 26.85
N MET A 166 7.16 14.67 25.74
CA MET A 166 8.05 13.65 25.16
C MET A 166 9.42 13.58 25.82
N GLN A 167 9.86 14.60 26.56
CA GLN A 167 11.19 14.70 27.19
C GLN A 167 11.14 14.12 28.62
N PRO A 168 11.11 12.79 28.77
CA PRO A 168 12.38 12.05 28.74
C PRO A 168 12.43 10.81 27.81
N HIS A 169 11.38 10.53 27.03
CA HIS A 169 11.21 9.30 26.23
C HIS A 169 11.63 9.45 24.75
N ALA A 170 11.82 10.66 24.25
CA ALA A 170 12.33 10.91 22.91
C ALA A 170 13.84 10.65 22.85
N SER A 171 14.28 9.39 22.70
CA SER A 171 15.72 9.13 22.51
C SER A 171 16.09 8.02 21.52
N ARG A 172 17.22 8.28 20.86
CA ARG A 172 18.10 7.48 19.97
C ARG A 172 17.66 7.15 18.54
N SER A 173 16.42 6.76 18.28
CA SER A 173 16.02 6.38 16.92
C SER A 173 14.80 7.13 16.41
N TRP A 174 14.66 7.18 15.09
CA TRP A 174 13.48 7.76 14.45
C TRP A 174 12.19 7.06 14.88
N ARG A 175 12.27 5.75 15.11
CA ARG A 175 11.15 4.93 15.58
C ARG A 175 10.74 5.27 17.01
N ASP A 176 11.69 5.53 17.90
CA ASP A 176 11.42 5.88 19.30
C ASP A 176 10.81 7.29 19.42
N CYS A 177 11.22 8.21 18.53
CA CYS A 177 10.63 9.53 18.41
C CYS A 177 9.16 9.45 17.98
N ALA A 178 8.81 8.59 17.02
CA ALA A 178 7.42 8.39 16.61
C ALA A 178 6.59 7.69 17.70
N ALA A 179 7.18 6.76 18.45
CA ALA A 179 6.50 6.00 19.50
C ALA A 179 6.24 6.80 20.79
N SER A 180 6.97 7.88 21.03
CA SER A 180 6.88 8.69 22.26
C SER A 180 5.78 9.75 22.24
N LEU A 181 4.98 9.85 21.16
CA LEU A 181 3.83 10.76 21.16
C LEU A 181 2.81 10.34 22.23
N PRO A 182 2.29 11.29 23.03
CA PRO A 182 1.49 11.00 24.20
C PRO A 182 0.20 10.28 23.83
N VAL A 183 -0.03 9.13 24.48
CA VAL A 183 -1.31 8.43 24.48
C VAL A 183 -2.19 9.08 25.55
N PRO A 184 -3.43 9.52 25.26
CA PRO A 184 -4.31 9.98 26.31
C PRO A 184 -4.56 8.82 27.29
N GLY A 185 -4.40 9.09 28.59
CA GLY A 185 -4.82 8.16 29.63
C GLY A 185 -6.29 7.74 29.45
N PRO A 186 -6.72 6.61 30.01
CA PRO A 186 -8.09 6.16 29.90
C PRO A 186 -9.03 7.30 30.29
N ALA A 187 -10.01 7.60 29.44
CA ALA A 187 -11.03 8.60 29.73
C ALA A 187 -11.60 8.32 31.13
N PRO A 188 -11.81 9.35 31.98
CA PRO A 188 -12.40 9.13 33.29
C PRO A 188 -13.72 8.38 33.08
N SER A 189 -13.81 7.18 33.66
CA SER A 189 -15.04 6.41 33.69
C SER A 189 -16.11 7.32 34.26
N ALA A 190 -17.09 7.67 33.43
CA ALA A 190 -18.25 8.42 33.86
C ALA A 190 -18.85 7.64 35.03
N GLY A 191 -18.78 8.22 36.23
CA GLY A 191 -19.32 7.62 37.43
C GLY A 191 -20.80 7.28 37.23
N SER A 192 -21.17 6.08 37.66
CA SER A 192 -22.53 5.71 37.99
C SER A 192 -22.57 5.41 39.48
#